data_AF-A0A5N9AQY0-F1
#
_entry.id   AF-A0A5N9AQY0-F1
#
_cell.length_a   1.000
_cell.length_b   1.000
_cell.length_c   1.000
_cell.angle_alpha   90.00
_cell.angle_beta   90.00
_cell.angle_gamma   90.00
#
_symmetry.space_group_name_H-M   'P 1'
#
loop_
_entity.id
_entity.type
_entity.pdbx_description
1 polymer ?
#
loop_
_entity_poly.entity_id
_entity_poly.type
_entity_poly.pdbx_seq_one_letter_code
_entity_poly.pdbx_strand_id
1 'polypeptide(L)'
;MADFPLAVLLQGDYGYKVVVVDDQDTMANVILKAREQLEGVLVKKAPKDTEFKIRVQGEEEMLPENLTVKAAKFKELESVQILRVNSS
;
A
#
# COMPACT_ATOMS: atom_id res chain seq x y z
N MET A 1 4.28 5.07 -17.31
CA MET A 1 2.82 5.02 -17.13
C MET A 1 2.34 3.75 -17.78
N ALA A 2 2.40 2.70 -16.97
CA ALA A 2 1.85 1.40 -17.27
C ALA A 2 1.09 0.95 -16.02
N ASP A 3 -0.10 0.38 -16.23
CA ASP A 3 -0.85 -0.26 -15.17
C ASP A 3 -0.01 -1.41 -14.58
N PHE A 4 0.13 -1.42 -13.26
CA PHE A 4 0.90 -2.40 -12.53
C PHE A 4 0.07 -2.93 -11.36
N PRO A 5 -0.31 -4.22 -11.36
CA PRO A 5 -1.13 -4.77 -10.28
C PRO A 5 -0.27 -5.14 -9.07
N LEU A 6 -0.70 -4.75 -7.87
CA LEU A 6 -0.13 -5.18 -6.59
C LEU A 6 -1.16 -5.96 -5.78
N ALA A 7 -0.70 -6.98 -5.04
CA ALA A 7 -1.51 -7.66 -4.05
C ALA A 7 -1.35 -6.93 -2.71
N VAL A 8 -2.36 -6.13 -2.32
CA VAL A 8 -2.28 -5.24 -1.17
C VAL A 8 -3.08 -5.80 0.01
N LEU A 9 -2.45 -5.90 1.17
CA LEU A 9 -3.13 -6.09 2.45
C LEU A 9 -3.07 -4.79 3.27
N LEU A 10 -4.21 -4.10 3.37
CA LEU A 10 -4.37 -2.96 4.26
C LEU A 10 -4.66 -3.44 5.69
N GLN A 11 -3.97 -2.89 6.69
CA GLN A 11 -4.18 -3.26 8.09
C GLN A 11 -5.65 -3.10 8.50
N GLY A 12 -6.23 -4.19 9.01
CA GLY A 12 -7.64 -4.29 9.39
C GLY A 12 -8.51 -4.96 8.34
N ASP A 13 -8.00 -5.26 7.14
CA ASP A 13 -8.63 -6.19 6.20
C ASP A 13 -8.29 -7.64 6.58
N TYR A 14 -9.11 -8.58 6.11
CA TYR A 14 -8.92 -10.02 6.31
C TYR A 14 -8.08 -10.68 5.21
N GLY A 15 -7.89 -10.03 4.06
CA GLY A 15 -7.17 -10.64 2.94
C GLY A 15 -6.68 -9.64 1.89
N TYR A 16 -5.78 -10.12 1.05
CA TYR A 16 -5.16 -9.35 -0.03
C TYR A 16 -6.19 -8.95 -1.09
N LYS A 17 -6.06 -7.73 -1.60
CA LYS A 17 -6.85 -7.19 -2.72
C LYS A 17 -5.91 -6.78 -3.83
N VAL A 18 -6.30 -7.04 -5.07
CA VAL A 18 -5.55 -6.53 -6.22
C VAL A 18 -5.86 -5.05 -6.36
N VAL A 19 -4.84 -4.21 -6.21
CA VAL A 19 -4.92 -2.77 -6.46
C VAL A 19 -4.05 -2.49 -7.68
N VAL A 20 -4.67 -1.96 -8.74
CA VAL A 20 -3.95 -1.52 -9.94
C VAL A 20 -3.42 -0.11 -9.70
N VAL A 21 -2.11 0.05 -9.82
CA VAL A 21 -1.38 1.32 -9.64
C VAL A 21 -0.60 1.66 -10.92
N ASP A 22 0.02 2.84 -10.98
CA ASP A 22 0.92 3.19 -12.09
C ASP A 22 2.37 2.82 -11.72
N ASP A 23 3.16 2.36 -12.68
CA ASP A 23 4.59 2.05 -12.47
C ASP A 23 5.42 3.26 -11.97
N GLN A 24 4.94 4.49 -12.16
CA GLN A 24 5.52 5.73 -11.64
C GLN A 24 4.93 6.19 -10.29
N ASP A 25 3.89 5.52 -9.77
CA ASP A 25 3.37 5.88 -8.45
C ASP A 25 4.44 5.68 -7.38
N THR A 26 4.55 6.66 -6.51
CA THR A 26 5.34 6.54 -5.28
C THR A 26 4.60 5.64 -4.28
N MET A 27 5.31 5.08 -3.31
CA MET A 27 4.69 4.31 -2.23
C MET A 27 3.60 5.09 -1.49
N ALA A 28 3.77 6.41 -1.31
CA ALA A 28 2.72 7.27 -0.77
C ALA A 28 1.43 7.27 -1.62
N ASN A 29 1.56 7.33 -2.95
CA ASN A 29 0.42 7.25 -3.86
C ASN A 29 -0.23 5.86 -3.83
N VAL A 30 0.56 4.79 -3.77
CA VAL A 30 0.06 3.41 -3.63
C VAL A 30 -0.78 3.28 -2.35
N ILE A 31 -0.28 3.82 -1.23
CA ILE A 31 -1.00 3.84 0.04
C ILE A 31 -2.33 4.59 -0.10
N LEU A 32 -2.30 5.79 -0.68
CA LEU A 32 -3.51 6.59 -0.88
C LEU A 32 -4.56 5.83 -1.71
N LYS A 33 -4.17 5.29 -2.87
CA LYS A 33 -5.07 4.54 -3.76
C LYS A 33 -5.68 3.32 -3.08
N ALA A 34 -4.87 2.55 -2.36
CA ALA A 34 -5.37 1.40 -1.61
C ALA A 34 -6.37 1.81 -0.52
N ARG A 35 -6.08 2.88 0.23
CA ARG A 35 -6.99 3.37 1.28
C ARG A 35 -8.30 3.88 0.71
N GLU A 36 -8.28 4.62 -0.40
CA GLU A 36 -9.49 5.12 -1.07
C GLU A 36 -10.43 3.99 -1.50
N GLN A 37 -9.88 2.86 -1.94
CA GLN A 37 -10.66 1.71 -2.40
C GLN A 37 -11.18 0.83 -1.25
N LEU A 38 -10.42 0.73 -0.15
CA LEU A 38 -10.67 -0.26 0.91
C LEU A 38 -11.30 0.34 2.17
N GLU A 39 -10.96 1.58 2.54
CA GLU A 39 -11.50 2.23 3.73
C GLU A 39 -12.96 2.67 3.56
N GLY A 40 -13.81 2.30 4.52
CA GLY A 40 -15.25 2.52 4.47
C GLY A 40 -16.01 1.46 3.65
N VAL A 41 -15.29 0.54 3.00
CA VAL A 41 -15.87 -0.59 2.25
C VAL A 41 -15.58 -1.89 2.98
N LEU A 42 -14.31 -2.22 3.16
CA LEU A 42 -13.84 -3.47 3.77
C LEU A 42 -13.09 -3.24 5.08
N VAL A 43 -12.47 -2.07 5.22
CA VAL A 43 -11.73 -1.65 6.42
C VAL A 43 -12.40 -0.42 7.01
N LYS A 44 -12.51 -0.32 8.35
CA LYS A 44 -12.99 0.91 8.99
C LYS A 44 -12.06 2.07 8.64
N LYS A 45 -12.64 3.22 8.24
CA LYS A 45 -11.88 4.47 8.01
C LYS A 45 -11.02 4.81 9.21
N ALA A 46 -9.74 5.06 8.97
CA ALA A 46 -8.82 5.49 10.01
C ALA A 46 -9.03 6.98 10.33
N PRO A 47 -8.64 7.44 11.54
CA PRO A 47 -8.49 8.86 11.84
C PRO A 47 -7.67 9.61 10.77
N LYS A 48 -7.96 10.90 10.58
CA LYS A 48 -7.34 11.72 9.51
C LYS A 48 -5.82 11.87 9.64
N ASP A 49 -5.34 11.80 10.86
CA ASP A 49 -3.95 11.93 11.31
C ASP A 49 -3.21 10.59 11.38
N THR A 50 -3.87 9.47 11.05
CA THR A 50 -3.19 8.17 11.03
C THR A 50 -2.22 8.09 9.85
N GLU A 51 -0.94 7.95 10.19
CA GLU A 51 0.12 7.68 9.23
C GLU A 51 0.12 6.19 8.84
N PHE A 52 0.40 5.93 7.57
CA PHE A 52 0.52 4.58 7.04
C PHE A 52 1.85 4.43 6.31
N LYS A 53 2.46 3.27 6.48
CA LYS A 53 3.65 2.86 5.74
C LYS A 53 3.41 1.54 5.03
N ILE A 54 4.20 1.29 4.00
CA ILE A 54 4.10 0.10 3.16
C ILE A 54 5.41 -0.68 3.21
N ARG A 55 5.30 -2.00 3.21
CA ARG A 55 6.43 -2.93 3.10
C ARG A 55 6.05 -4.11 2.23
N VAL A 56 7.06 -4.81 1.70
CA VAL A 56 6.85 -6.11 1.05
C VAL A 56 6.44 -7.13 2.11
N GLN A 57 5.54 -8.05 1.75
CA GLN A 57 5.12 -9.09 2.68
C GLN A 57 6.29 -9.98 3.09
N GLY A 58 6.45 -10.17 4.40
CA GLY A 58 7.54 -10.96 4.97
C GLY A 58 8.78 -10.14 5.32
N GLU A 59 8.89 -8.92 4.79
CA GLU A 59 9.95 -7.99 5.14
C GLU A 59 9.62 -7.21 6.42
N GLU A 60 10.65 -6.80 7.14
CA GLU A 60 10.51 -5.96 8.33
C GLU A 60 10.56 -4.47 7.99
N GLU A 61 11.41 -4.10 7.03
CA GLU A 61 11.68 -2.72 6.67
C GLU A 61 10.54 -2.08 5.87
N MET A 62 10.21 -0.84 6.23
CA MET A 62 9.26 -0.03 5.49
C MET A 62 9.93 0.60 4.28
N LEU A 63 9.21 0.64 3.17
CA LEU A 63 9.69 1.26 1.94
C LEU A 63 9.65 2.79 2.05
N PRO A 64 10.62 3.50 1.45
CA PRO A 64 10.59 4.95 1.39
C PRO A 64 9.34 5.46 0.65
N GLU A 65 8.72 6.51 1.18
CA GLU A 65 7.48 7.07 0.63
C GLU A 65 7.62 7.57 -0.82
N ASN A 66 8.81 8.03 -1.19
CA ASN A 66 9.13 8.55 -2.52
C ASN A 66 9.63 7.48 -3.49
N LEU A 67 9.82 6.22 -3.04
CA LEU A 67 10.20 5.11 -3.91
C LEU A 67 9.05 4.82 -4.88
N THR A 68 9.32 4.79 -6.18
CA THR A 68 8.31 4.44 -7.18
C THR A 68 8.16 2.93 -7.31
N VAL A 69 6.99 2.46 -7.76
CA VAL A 69 6.73 1.05 -8.07
C VAL A 69 7.80 0.46 -9.01
N LYS A 70 8.15 1.19 -10.08
CA LYS A 70 9.21 0.79 -11.01
C LYS A 70 10.58 0.71 -10.35
N ALA A 71 10.92 1.67 -9.49
CA ALA A 71 12.21 1.67 -8.80
C ALA A 71 12.30 0.56 -7.73
N ALA A 72 11.17 0.16 -7.15
CA ALA A 72 11.07 -0.93 -6.19
C ALA A 72 11.29 -2.32 -6.83
N LYS A 73 11.28 -2.41 -8.18
CA LYS A 73 11.50 -3.67 -8.94
C LYS A 73 10.59 -4.81 -8.51
N PHE A 74 9.35 -4.47 -8.15
CA PHE A 74 8.33 -5.46 -7.83
C PHE A 74 8.06 -6.39 -9.01
N LYS A 75 7.65 -7.61 -8.69
CA LYS A 75 7.02 -8.50 -9.67
C LYS A 75 5.55 -8.11 -9.81
N GLU A 76 4.92 -8.45 -10.93
CA GLU A 76 3.47 -8.29 -11.04
C GLU A 76 2.79 -9.10 -9.94
N LEU A 77 1.77 -8.50 -9.30
CA LEU A 77 1.09 -9.04 -8.12
C LEU A 77 2.00 -9.25 -6.90
N GLU A 78 3.11 -8.51 -6.80
CA GLU A 78 3.92 -8.51 -5.57
C GLU A 78 3.05 -8.19 -4.36
N SER A 79 3.23 -8.98 -3.29
CA SER A 79 2.45 -8.85 -2.07
C SER A 79 3.04 -7.79 -1.17
N VAL A 80 2.23 -6.79 -0.82
CA VAL A 80 2.61 -5.68 0.05
C VAL A 80 1.63 -5.51 1.20
N GLN A 81 2.13 -5.07 2.33
CA GLN A 81 1.35 -4.77 3.53
C GLN A 81 1.38 -3.27 3.79
N ILE A 82 0.21 -2.67 3.98
CA ILE A 82 0.06 -1.28 4.39
C ILE A 82 -0.35 -1.26 5.86
N LEU A 83 0.51 -0.72 6.71
CA LEU A 83 0.39 -0.76 8.16
C LEU A 83 0.29 0.66 8.72
N ARG A 84 -0.55 0.84 9.73
CA ARG A 84 -0.60 2.04 10.56
C ARG A 84 0.67 2.13 11.36
N VAL A 85 1.27 3.30 11.36
CA VAL A 85 2.36 3.65 12.28
C VAL A 85 1.75 4.54 13.33
N ASN A 86 1.84 4.14 14.60
CA ASN A 86 1.41 5.03 15.68
C ASN A 86 2.40 6.20 15.73
N SER A 87 1.90 7.42 15.58
CA SER A 87 2.58 8.59 16.11
C SER A 87 2.54 8.44 17.64
N SER A 88 3.71 8.22 18.26
CA SER A 88 3.88 8.18 19.71
C SER A 88 3.32 9.43 20.39
#